data_AF-A0A1H4V4F4-F1
#
_entry.id   AF-A0A1H4V4F4-F1
#
_cell.length_a   1.000
_cell.length_b   1.000
_cell.length_c   1.000
_cell.angle_alpha   90.00
_cell.angle_beta   90.00
_cell.angle_gamma   90.00
#
_symmetry.space_group_name_H-M   'P 1'
#
loop_
_entity.id
_entity.type
_entity.pdbx_description
1 polymer ?
#
loop_
_entity_poly.entity_id
_entity_poly.type
_entity_poly.pdbx_seq_one_letter_code
_entity_poly.pdbx_strand_id
1 'polypeptide(L)'
;MRSPHHITAHPYANPYEQLGVLDEDPPVDGPLEEFLVEDTEHARDEAAAQDDPWAPPNHRKGSRRKRRGRLAGLPFAMKAVAGILVVAAFVTLADRWALLYAERRAADTLKTRLKLTAAPEVEIAGFPFLTQLADERLDSVKVTVPDVAADRISLAQVTATAKDVRLDTDGPASVRGADVPRLEGDVLLSFADLNRELGASQVTFTGEGRDRVRARGTLPVAGHDLRLRAEARIVRNGDRGIATHIGGMRLDIGDLATYRPGARTSEGLHLSRESVARLAHETRKAKALLSVPAVVRRLGVPDSLVREALANESKLTDLVGTPRFLHRAMRLNLIDLALDHPQLLALLGFDPALLDALPRLTRPVLTDQLSLGFRLPEPPSGRVTLRDVRVEKDGIRVRLEGAGLEVGR
;
A
#
# COMPACT_ATOMS: atom_id res chain seq x y z
N MET A 1 38.02 -4.32 -30.42
CA MET A 1 38.84 -3.21 -29.89
C MET A 1 37.96 -1.98 -29.74
N ARG A 2 37.59 -1.64 -28.49
CA ARG A 2 36.88 -0.41 -28.13
C ARG A 2 37.80 0.35 -27.16
N SER A 3 38.03 1.63 -27.42
CA SER A 3 38.90 2.51 -26.65
C SER A 3 38.36 2.76 -25.24
N PRO A 4 39.24 2.94 -24.22
CA PRO A 4 38.82 3.24 -22.86
C PRO A 4 38.43 4.72 -22.71
N HIS A 5 37.30 4.98 -22.05
CA HIS A 5 36.93 6.33 -21.63
C HIS A 5 37.71 6.72 -20.37
N HIS A 6 38.50 7.79 -20.47
CA HIS A 6 39.11 8.47 -19.32
C HIS A 6 38.04 9.18 -18.50
N ILE A 7 37.99 8.88 -17.20
CA ILE A 7 37.27 9.68 -16.22
C ILE A 7 38.19 10.83 -15.83
N THR A 8 37.83 12.05 -16.23
CA THR A 8 38.53 13.28 -15.82
C THR A 8 38.19 13.57 -14.37
N ALA A 9 39.18 13.46 -13.48
CA ALA A 9 39.06 13.95 -12.10
C ALA A 9 39.08 15.48 -12.11
N HIS A 10 38.00 16.12 -11.66
CA HIS A 10 37.99 17.55 -11.38
C HIS A 10 38.85 17.81 -10.14
N PRO A 11 39.90 18.66 -10.20
CA PRO A 11 40.63 19.04 -9.01
C PRO A 11 39.75 19.96 -8.15
N TYR A 12 39.59 19.60 -6.87
CA TYR A 12 39.01 20.50 -5.86
C TYR A 12 39.92 21.71 -5.71
N ALA A 13 39.42 22.90 -6.06
CA ALA A 13 40.11 24.16 -5.80
C ALA A 13 40.07 24.46 -4.30
N ASN A 14 41.24 24.71 -3.72
CA ASN A 14 41.40 25.05 -2.31
C ASN A 14 40.94 26.50 -2.07
N PRO A 15 39.92 26.76 -1.22
CA PRO A 15 39.33 28.09 -1.04
C PRO A 15 40.24 29.12 -0.35
N TYR A 16 41.47 28.78 0.02
CA TYR A 16 42.43 29.69 0.63
C TYR A 16 43.41 30.36 -0.35
N GLU A 17 43.48 29.92 -1.61
CA GLU A 17 44.33 30.56 -2.63
C GLU A 17 43.77 31.92 -3.11
N GLN A 18 42.49 32.20 -2.91
CA GLN A 18 41.86 33.47 -3.32
C GLN A 18 42.11 34.64 -2.35
N LEU A 19 42.77 34.41 -1.21
CA LEU A 19 43.11 35.48 -0.27
C LEU A 19 44.51 36.07 -0.51
N GLY A 20 45.35 35.44 -1.34
CA GLY A 20 46.69 35.91 -1.67
C GLY A 20 46.76 36.87 -2.87
N VAL A 21 45.63 37.17 -3.52
CA VAL A 21 45.56 37.98 -4.76
C VAL A 21 44.94 39.36 -4.50
N LEU A 22 44.77 39.77 -3.24
CA LEU A 22 44.24 41.09 -2.85
C LEU A 22 45.33 42.07 -2.36
N ASP A 23 46.61 41.70 -2.43
CA ASP A 23 47.74 42.54 -2.00
C ASP A 23 48.46 43.25 -3.16
N GLU A 24 47.84 43.29 -4.35
CA GLU A 24 48.34 44.05 -5.49
C GLU A 24 47.43 45.27 -5.74
N ASP A 25 47.88 46.44 -5.28
CA ASP A 25 47.33 47.75 -5.68
C ASP A 25 47.59 47.98 -7.19
N PRO A 26 46.55 48.34 -7.96
CA PRO A 26 46.74 49.46 -8.88
C PRO A 26 45.43 50.29 -9.08
N PRO A 27 45.49 51.32 -9.94
CA PRO A 27 45.44 52.73 -9.59
C PRO A 27 44.03 53.31 -9.36
N VAL A 28 44.03 54.47 -8.72
CA VAL A 28 42.92 55.39 -8.44
C VAL A 28 42.20 55.82 -9.72
N ASP A 29 40.86 55.71 -9.76
CA ASP A 29 39.96 56.59 -10.55
C ASP A 29 38.47 56.39 -10.16
N GLY A 30 37.98 57.22 -9.23
CA GLY A 30 36.58 57.68 -9.04
C GLY A 30 35.48 56.69 -8.57
N PRO A 31 34.30 57.17 -8.07
CA PRO A 31 33.92 58.50 -7.59
C PRO A 31 33.50 58.47 -6.10
N LEU A 32 34.32 59.03 -5.20
CA LEU A 32 33.93 59.26 -3.79
C LEU A 32 33.97 60.76 -3.41
N GLU A 33 34.09 61.65 -4.39
CA GLU A 33 34.09 63.10 -4.18
C GLU A 33 32.70 63.72 -3.99
N GLU A 34 31.61 62.95 -4.06
CA GLU A 34 30.23 63.48 -3.99
C GLU A 34 29.61 63.49 -2.57
N PHE A 35 30.37 63.17 -1.51
CA PHE A 35 29.85 63.18 -0.13
C PHE A 35 30.62 64.07 0.85
N LEU A 36 31.58 64.88 0.38
CA LEU A 36 32.41 65.76 1.22
C LEU A 36 32.22 67.26 0.96
N VAL A 37 31.02 67.67 0.54
CA VAL A 37 30.69 69.10 0.43
C VAL A 37 29.25 69.34 0.89
N GLU A 38 29.04 69.63 2.17
CA GLU A 38 28.07 70.62 2.62
C GLU A 38 28.31 70.98 4.10
N ASP A 39 28.11 72.27 4.41
CA ASP A 39 28.21 72.97 5.70
C ASP A 39 29.58 73.48 6.18
N THR A 40 30.31 74.15 5.28
CA THR A 40 31.25 75.24 5.66
C THR A 40 30.58 76.61 5.57
N GLU A 41 29.62 76.92 6.45
CA GLU A 41 29.08 78.30 6.54
C GLU A 41 28.93 78.84 7.98
N HIS A 42 29.53 78.22 9.00
CA HIS A 42 29.55 78.79 10.37
C HIS A 42 30.97 79.01 10.93
N ALA A 43 31.98 79.12 10.06
CA ALA A 43 33.38 79.29 10.48
C ALA A 43 33.90 80.74 10.43
N ARG A 44 33.03 81.75 10.61
CA ARG A 44 33.47 83.17 10.62
C ARG A 44 33.03 84.04 11.78
N ASP A 45 32.20 83.56 12.69
CA ASP A 45 31.79 84.35 13.86
C ASP A 45 32.05 83.57 15.15
N GLU A 46 33.32 83.36 15.52
CA GLU A 46 33.69 83.05 16.92
C GLU A 46 35.20 83.23 17.20
N ALA A 47 35.92 83.99 16.36
CA ALA A 47 37.31 84.39 16.60
C ALA A 47 37.38 85.68 17.43
N ALA A 48 36.75 85.73 18.62
CA ALA A 48 37.01 86.75 19.63
C ALA A 48 36.26 86.46 20.94
N ALA A 49 36.64 85.42 21.69
CA ALA A 49 36.39 85.41 23.13
C ALA A 49 37.22 84.34 23.87
N GLN A 50 38.12 84.86 24.70
CA GLN A 50 38.50 84.35 26.02
C GLN A 50 39.68 83.36 26.08
N ASP A 51 40.83 83.97 26.40
CA ASP A 51 41.92 83.41 27.18
C ASP A 51 41.39 82.58 28.37
N ASP A 52 41.77 81.31 28.42
CA ASP A 52 41.91 80.60 29.69
C ASP A 52 43.25 79.83 29.73
N PRO A 53 44.07 79.97 30.79
CA PRO A 53 45.44 79.46 30.81
C PRO A 53 45.52 77.94 30.83
N TRP A 54 46.43 77.38 30.04
CA TRP A 54 46.69 75.94 29.97
C TRP A 54 47.15 75.34 31.32
N ALA A 55 46.52 74.24 31.74
CA ALA A 55 46.89 73.47 32.94
C ALA A 55 47.30 72.02 32.58
N PRO A 56 48.37 71.47 33.19
CA PRO A 56 48.90 70.15 32.83
C PRO A 56 48.04 68.97 33.34
N PRO A 57 48.12 67.79 32.69
CA PRO A 57 47.21 66.67 32.96
C PRO A 57 47.43 66.06 34.35
N ASN A 58 46.39 66.09 35.20
CA ASN A 58 46.42 65.47 36.51
C ASN A 58 46.18 63.95 36.40
N HIS A 59 47.24 63.15 36.54
CA HIS A 59 47.14 61.70 36.66
C HIS A 59 46.81 61.29 38.11
N ARG A 60 45.53 61.24 38.46
CA ARG A 60 45.10 60.61 39.72
C ARG A 60 44.23 59.38 39.46
N LYS A 61 44.83 58.22 39.74
CA LYS A 61 44.16 56.91 39.79
C LYS A 61 42.94 56.94 40.72
N GLY A 62 41.84 56.32 40.28
CA GLY A 62 40.92 55.63 41.18
C GLY A 62 39.44 55.95 41.04
N SER A 63 38.75 55.32 40.09
CA SER A 63 37.63 54.44 40.44
C SER A 63 37.29 53.56 39.22
N ARG A 64 37.19 52.25 39.47
CA ARG A 64 36.78 51.27 38.46
C ARG A 64 35.35 51.57 38.02
N ARG A 65 35.16 52.26 36.90
CA ARG A 65 33.88 52.23 36.18
C ARG A 65 33.81 50.89 35.47
N LYS A 66 33.28 49.88 36.17
CA LYS A 66 32.88 48.59 35.58
C LYS A 66 32.10 48.92 34.31
N ARG A 67 32.60 48.50 33.14
CA ARG A 67 31.83 48.42 31.89
C ARG A 67 30.61 47.54 32.20
N ARG A 68 29.49 48.16 32.54
CA ARG A 68 28.18 47.50 32.59
C ARG A 68 27.86 47.15 31.15
N GLY A 69 27.86 45.85 30.83
CA GLY A 69 27.40 45.36 29.53
C GLY A 69 26.01 45.90 29.22
N ARG A 70 25.68 46.01 27.93
CA ARG A 70 24.42 46.58 27.38
C ARG A 70 23.12 45.84 27.78
N LEU A 71 23.18 45.04 28.84
CA LEU A 71 22.06 44.36 29.51
C LEU A 71 21.74 45.01 30.87
N ALA A 72 22.45 46.05 31.31
CA ALA A 72 22.31 46.61 32.65
C ALA A 72 21.12 47.58 32.84
N GLY A 73 20.41 47.99 31.77
CA GLY A 73 19.31 48.96 31.81
C GLY A 73 17.90 48.38 31.66
N LEU A 74 17.75 47.08 31.41
CA LEU A 74 16.43 46.44 31.30
C LEU A 74 15.84 46.24 32.71
N PRO A 75 14.55 46.60 32.97
CA PRO A 75 13.92 46.36 34.26
C PRO A 75 14.03 44.87 34.61
N PHE A 76 14.26 44.55 35.87
CA PHE A 76 14.40 43.17 36.37
C PHE A 76 13.27 42.26 35.87
N ALA A 77 12.05 42.80 35.77
CA ALA A 77 10.89 42.13 35.19
C ALA A 77 11.12 41.65 33.75
N MET A 78 11.70 42.46 32.86
CA MET A 78 11.91 42.06 31.46
C MET A 78 12.99 40.98 31.32
N LYS A 79 14.00 40.98 32.20
CA LYS A 79 14.99 39.89 32.27
C LYS A 79 14.40 38.61 32.82
N ALA A 80 13.53 38.72 33.83
CA ALA A 80 12.79 37.58 34.36
C ALA A 80 11.86 36.98 33.30
N VAL A 81 11.12 37.82 32.56
CA VAL A 81 10.29 37.39 31.43
C VAL A 81 11.12 36.70 30.35
N ALA A 82 12.24 37.30 29.93
CA ALA A 82 13.14 36.69 28.97
C ALA A 82 13.71 35.35 29.47
N GLY A 83 14.09 35.26 30.75
CA GLY A 83 14.54 34.02 31.37
C GLY A 83 13.46 32.94 31.39
N ILE A 84 12.22 33.30 31.75
CA ILE A 84 11.06 32.39 31.72
C ILE A 84 10.81 31.90 30.29
N LEU A 85 10.87 32.79 29.29
CA LEU A 85 10.69 32.41 27.88
C LEU A 85 11.78 31.45 27.41
N VAL A 86 13.04 31.68 27.80
CA VAL A 86 14.15 30.79 27.48
C VAL A 86 13.95 29.42 28.13
N VAL A 87 13.62 29.37 29.41
CA VAL A 87 13.35 28.09 30.12
C VAL A 87 12.16 27.37 29.49
N ALA A 88 11.07 28.09 29.21
CA ALA A 88 9.91 27.54 28.53
C ALA A 88 10.29 26.94 27.17
N ALA A 89 11.10 27.65 26.37
CA ALA A 89 11.59 27.14 25.08
C ALA A 89 12.45 25.88 25.23
N PHE A 90 13.31 25.80 26.25
CA PHE A 90 14.07 24.58 26.51
C PHE A 90 13.20 23.41 26.96
N VAL A 91 12.19 23.67 27.80
CA VAL A 91 11.24 22.64 28.26
C VAL A 91 10.41 22.12 27.10
N THR A 92 9.90 23.00 26.22
CA THR A 92 9.15 22.57 25.04
C THR A 92 10.02 21.81 24.06
N LEU A 93 11.29 22.18 23.89
CA LEU A 93 12.21 21.43 23.06
C LEU A 93 12.48 20.04 23.66
N ALA A 94 12.78 19.96 24.96
CA ALA A 94 13.01 18.69 25.65
C ALA A 94 11.78 17.75 25.54
N ASP A 95 10.57 18.30 25.68
CA ASP A 95 9.32 17.58 25.50
C ASP A 95 9.21 16.93 24.11
N ARG A 96 9.52 17.68 23.05
CA ARG A 96 9.48 17.16 21.67
C ARG A 96 10.55 16.13 21.37
N TRP A 97 11.73 16.27 21.95
CA TRP A 97 12.77 15.25 21.82
C TRP A 97 12.41 13.96 22.54
N ALA A 98 11.82 14.06 23.74
CA ALA A 98 11.34 12.91 24.50
C ALA A 98 10.22 12.16 23.74
N LEU A 99 9.30 12.89 23.12
CA LEU A 99 8.24 12.33 22.28
C LEU A 99 8.83 11.53 21.10
N LEU A 100 9.71 12.13 20.29
CA LEU A 100 10.33 11.46 19.14
C LEU A 100 11.13 10.22 19.55
N TYR A 101 11.80 10.27 20.70
CA TYR A 101 12.50 9.13 21.26
C TYR A 101 11.53 8.01 21.65
N ALA A 102 10.43 8.34 22.32
CA ALA A 102 9.42 7.39 22.77
C ALA A 102 8.72 6.71 21.57
N GLU A 103 8.32 7.47 20.55
CA GLU A 103 7.72 6.96 19.31
C GLU A 103 8.65 5.97 18.60
N ARG A 104 9.92 6.32 18.42
CA ARG A 104 10.91 5.44 17.81
C ARG A 104 11.15 4.18 18.64
N ARG A 105 11.26 4.32 19.96
CA ARG A 105 11.46 3.19 20.87
C ARG A 105 10.26 2.24 20.87
N ALA A 106 9.04 2.78 20.80
CA ALA A 106 7.82 2.01 20.68
C ALA A 106 7.76 1.26 19.34
N ALA A 107 8.08 1.93 18.24
CA ALA A 107 8.17 1.32 16.91
C ALA A 107 9.13 0.12 16.88
N ASP A 108 10.37 0.31 17.39
CA ASP A 108 11.37 -0.76 17.46
C ASP A 108 10.90 -1.93 18.32
N THR A 109 10.28 -1.65 19.47
CA THR A 109 9.77 -2.67 20.39
C THR A 109 8.62 -3.47 19.77
N LEU A 110 7.68 -2.79 19.11
CA LEU A 110 6.58 -3.43 18.39
C LEU A 110 7.08 -4.28 17.24
N LYS A 111 8.06 -3.80 16.46
CA LYS A 111 8.70 -4.57 15.39
C LYS A 111 9.24 -5.91 15.91
N THR A 112 9.99 -5.88 17.02
CA THR A 112 10.57 -7.10 17.60
C THR A 112 9.52 -8.04 18.18
N ARG A 113 8.56 -7.52 18.97
CA ARG A 113 7.53 -8.36 19.62
C ARG A 113 6.57 -8.99 18.63
N LEU A 114 6.17 -8.25 17.60
CA LEU A 114 5.25 -8.72 16.56
C LEU A 114 5.95 -9.38 15.38
N LYS A 115 7.29 -9.51 15.41
CA LYS A 115 8.13 -10.09 14.35
C LYS A 115 7.85 -9.49 12.97
N LEU A 116 7.68 -8.18 12.92
CA LEU A 116 7.36 -7.47 11.68
C LEU A 116 8.60 -7.30 10.80
N THR A 117 8.42 -7.41 9.48
CA THR A 117 9.48 -7.21 8.49
C THR A 117 9.97 -5.75 8.51
N ALA A 118 9.04 -4.80 8.55
CA ALA A 118 9.30 -3.37 8.65
C ALA A 118 8.94 -2.84 10.06
N ALA A 119 9.56 -1.73 10.46
CA ALA A 119 9.16 -1.05 11.69
C ALA A 119 7.80 -0.36 11.47
N PRO A 120 6.85 -0.50 12.40
CA PRO A 120 5.60 0.25 12.33
C PRO A 120 5.86 1.74 12.61
N GLU A 121 5.01 2.60 12.09
CA GLU A 121 4.98 4.02 12.45
C GLU A 121 4.13 4.18 13.72
N VAL A 122 4.66 4.86 14.72
CA VAL A 122 3.97 5.13 15.99
C VAL A 122 3.93 6.64 16.16
N GLU A 123 2.73 7.19 16.31
CA GLU A 123 2.47 8.59 16.57
C GLU A 123 1.79 8.70 17.94
N ILE A 124 2.37 9.46 18.87
CA ILE A 124 1.77 9.75 20.16
C ILE A 124 1.31 11.22 20.13
N ALA A 125 0.00 11.42 20.12
CA ALA A 125 -0.58 12.75 20.10
C ALA A 125 -0.70 13.33 21.52
N GLY A 126 -0.74 14.66 21.58
CA GLY A 126 -0.90 15.44 22.82
C GLY A 126 0.33 16.30 23.14
N PHE A 127 0.11 17.35 23.93
CA PHE A 127 1.16 18.28 24.36
C PHE A 127 0.80 18.93 25.70
N PRO A 128 1.74 19.00 26.66
CA PRO A 128 3.08 18.41 26.66
C PRO A 128 3.07 16.88 26.79
N PHE A 129 3.99 16.18 26.11
CA PHE A 129 4.14 14.73 26.20
C PHE A 129 4.66 14.28 27.58
N LEU A 130 5.63 15.00 28.14
CA LEU A 130 6.23 14.66 29.44
C LEU A 130 5.21 14.75 30.58
N THR A 131 4.27 15.69 30.51
CA THR A 131 3.18 15.80 31.49
C THR A 131 2.25 14.59 31.40
N GLN A 132 1.84 14.22 30.19
CA GLN A 132 1.04 13.02 29.94
C GLN A 132 1.72 11.74 30.45
N LEU A 133 3.01 11.59 30.18
CA LEU A 133 3.80 10.46 30.66
C LEU A 133 3.89 10.43 32.20
N ALA A 134 4.05 11.60 32.83
CA ALA A 134 4.05 11.72 34.30
C ALA A 134 2.69 11.40 34.93
N ASP A 135 1.60 11.69 34.21
CA ASP A 135 0.23 11.34 34.60
C ASP A 135 -0.14 9.89 34.22
N GLU A 136 0.81 9.10 33.69
CA GLU A 136 0.63 7.73 33.20
C GLU A 136 -0.52 7.59 32.17
N ARG A 137 -0.79 8.66 31.42
CA ARG A 137 -1.93 8.73 30.50
C ARG A 137 -1.53 9.35 29.18
N LEU A 138 -1.79 8.63 28.08
CA LEU A 138 -1.62 9.15 26.72
C LEU A 138 -2.99 9.39 26.09
N ASP A 139 -3.20 10.58 25.54
CA ASP A 139 -4.51 10.98 24.99
C ASP A 139 -4.87 10.15 23.75
N SER A 140 -3.92 10.00 22.83
CA SER A 140 -4.11 9.22 21.60
C SER A 140 -2.79 8.66 21.10
N VAL A 141 -2.77 7.36 20.81
CA VAL A 141 -1.63 6.65 20.23
C VAL A 141 -2.08 6.00 18.93
N LYS A 142 -1.49 6.39 17.82
CA LYS A 142 -1.76 5.83 16.50
C LYS A 142 -0.59 4.97 16.07
N VAL A 143 -0.88 3.75 15.64
CA VAL A 143 0.09 2.78 15.14
C VAL A 143 -0.30 2.42 13.71
N THR A 144 0.61 2.60 12.76
CA THR A 144 0.45 2.18 11.37
C THR A 144 1.46 1.09 11.07
N VAL A 145 0.96 -0.12 10.81
CA VAL A 145 1.76 -1.27 10.43
C VAL A 145 1.63 -1.47 8.92
N PRO A 146 2.67 -1.18 8.13
CA PRO A 146 2.68 -1.55 6.72
C PRO A 146 2.94 -3.07 6.58
N ASP A 147 2.53 -3.61 5.44
CA ASP A 147 2.96 -4.92 4.97
C ASP A 147 2.69 -6.12 5.89
N VAL A 148 1.52 -6.13 6.55
CA VAL A 148 1.10 -7.26 7.38
C VAL A 148 0.71 -8.42 6.49
N ALA A 149 1.41 -9.55 6.64
CA ALA A 149 1.08 -10.78 5.93
C ALA A 149 -0.25 -11.36 6.43
N ALA A 150 -1.25 -11.42 5.54
CA ALA A 150 -2.49 -12.15 5.79
C ALA A 150 -2.40 -13.57 5.19
N ASP A 151 -2.02 -14.54 6.03
CA ASP A 151 -1.83 -15.96 5.68
C ASP A 151 -1.02 -16.19 4.40
N ARG A 152 -1.71 -16.47 3.28
CA ARG A 152 -1.11 -16.95 2.04
C ARG A 152 -0.94 -15.87 0.97
N ILE A 153 -1.67 -14.76 1.06
CA ILE A 153 -1.64 -13.69 0.05
C ILE A 153 -1.96 -12.34 0.70
N SER A 154 -0.98 -11.44 0.59
CA SER A 154 -1.04 -9.98 0.62
C SER A 154 -0.79 -9.24 1.93
N LEU A 155 -0.08 -8.14 1.69
CA LEU A 155 0.42 -7.08 2.53
C LEU A 155 -0.76 -6.14 2.80
N ALA A 156 -1.37 -6.25 3.97
CA ALA A 156 -2.37 -5.29 4.42
C ALA A 156 -1.68 -4.15 5.17
N GLN A 157 -2.17 -2.92 4.97
CA GLN A 157 -1.85 -1.83 5.88
C GLN A 157 -2.87 -1.83 7.02
N VAL A 158 -2.38 -1.86 8.26
CA VAL A 158 -3.21 -1.83 9.46
C VAL A 158 -2.91 -0.55 10.22
N THR A 159 -3.92 0.30 10.37
CA THR A 159 -3.85 1.50 11.21
C THR A 159 -4.73 1.29 12.44
N ALA A 160 -4.21 1.55 13.63
CA ALA A 160 -4.94 1.45 14.87
C ALA A 160 -4.70 2.70 15.72
N THR A 161 -5.76 3.33 16.20
CA THR A 161 -5.73 4.52 17.06
C THR A 161 -6.35 4.17 18.40
N ALA A 162 -5.53 4.13 19.44
CA ALA A 162 -5.94 3.96 20.82
C ALA A 162 -6.17 5.34 21.45
N LYS A 163 -7.26 5.51 22.21
CA LYS A 163 -7.60 6.76 22.90
C LYS A 163 -7.66 6.54 24.41
N ASP A 164 -7.26 7.55 25.17
CA ASP A 164 -7.26 7.54 26.64
C ASP A 164 -6.44 6.37 27.22
N VAL A 165 -5.26 6.09 26.65
CA VAL A 165 -4.40 4.96 27.05
C VAL A 165 -3.83 5.23 28.43
N ARG A 166 -3.95 4.25 29.33
CA ARG A 166 -3.35 4.31 30.67
C ARG A 166 -2.17 3.37 30.73
N LEU A 167 -1.02 3.86 31.16
CA LEU A 167 0.21 3.10 31.24
C LEU A 167 0.32 2.41 32.60
N ASP A 168 0.71 1.14 32.62
CA ASP A 168 1.14 0.45 33.84
C ASP A 168 2.66 0.57 33.92
N THR A 169 3.14 1.44 34.80
CA THR A 169 4.56 1.73 34.96
C THR A 169 5.09 1.32 36.33
N ASP A 170 6.35 0.87 36.38
CA ASP A 170 7.14 0.76 37.63
C ASP A 170 8.04 2.00 37.83
N GLY A 171 7.63 3.15 37.26
CA GLY A 171 8.37 4.40 37.23
C GLY A 171 8.46 5.02 35.81
N PRO A 172 8.97 6.26 35.69
CA PRO A 172 8.88 7.07 34.47
C PRO A 172 9.63 6.51 33.24
N ALA A 173 10.45 5.48 33.42
CA ALA A 173 11.27 4.88 32.36
C ALA A 173 10.91 3.42 32.02
N SER A 174 9.98 2.78 32.75
CA SER A 174 9.65 1.36 32.55
C SER A 174 8.15 1.14 32.49
N VAL A 175 7.65 0.92 31.27
CA VAL A 175 6.25 0.55 30.99
C VAL A 175 6.17 -0.97 30.90
N ARG A 176 5.34 -1.60 31.74
CA ARG A 176 5.05 -3.04 31.67
C ARG A 176 3.90 -3.32 30.74
N GLY A 177 2.83 -2.53 30.85
CA GLY A 177 1.64 -2.71 30.04
C GLY A 177 0.86 -1.42 29.84
N ALA A 178 -0.29 -1.55 29.21
CA ALA A 178 -1.23 -0.46 29.02
C ALA A 178 -2.67 -0.97 29.01
N ASP A 179 -3.57 -0.20 29.62
CA ASP A 179 -5.02 -0.30 29.47
C ASP A 179 -5.47 0.64 28.35
N VAL A 180 -6.25 0.11 27.41
CA VAL A 180 -6.75 0.79 26.23
C VAL A 180 -8.28 0.76 26.27
N PRO A 181 -8.92 1.79 26.85
CA PRO A 181 -10.37 1.84 26.97
C PRO A 181 -11.08 1.84 25.62
N ARG A 182 -10.51 2.51 24.61
CA ARG A 182 -11.07 2.66 23.27
C ARG A 182 -10.00 2.51 22.20
N LEU A 183 -10.30 1.69 21.19
CA LEU A 183 -9.46 1.47 20.02
C LEU A 183 -10.32 1.61 18.75
N GLU A 184 -9.85 2.39 17.78
CA GLU A 184 -10.40 2.47 16.43
C GLU A 184 -9.36 1.92 15.46
N GLY A 185 -9.73 0.98 14.60
CA GLY A 185 -8.82 0.39 13.63
C GLY A 185 -9.35 0.48 12.20
N ASP A 186 -8.44 0.65 11.25
CA ASP A 186 -8.69 0.59 9.81
C ASP A 186 -7.68 -0.37 9.19
N VAL A 187 -8.18 -1.39 8.48
CA VAL A 187 -7.36 -2.31 7.69
C VAL A 187 -7.66 -2.05 6.22
N LEU A 188 -6.61 -1.82 5.43
CA LEU A 188 -6.69 -1.66 3.99
C LEU A 188 -5.96 -2.79 3.29
N LEU A 189 -6.70 -3.55 2.50
CA LEU A 189 -6.16 -4.49 1.53
C LEU A 189 -6.18 -3.85 0.14
N SER A 190 -5.04 -3.35 -0.28
CA SER A 190 -4.85 -2.62 -1.54
C SER A 190 -4.91 -3.57 -2.74
N PHE A 191 -5.67 -3.21 -3.77
CA PHE A 191 -5.67 -3.95 -5.03
C PHE A 191 -4.34 -3.82 -5.78
N ALA A 192 -3.63 -2.71 -5.62
CA ALA A 192 -2.31 -2.54 -6.22
C ALA A 192 -1.30 -3.53 -5.63
N ASP A 193 -1.34 -3.75 -4.32
CA ASP A 193 -0.45 -4.69 -3.63
C ASP A 193 -0.85 -6.14 -3.94
N LEU A 194 -2.16 -6.45 -3.99
CA LEU A 194 -2.64 -7.74 -4.47
C LEU A 194 -2.17 -8.06 -5.89
N ASN A 195 -2.29 -7.11 -6.82
CA ASN A 195 -1.84 -7.30 -8.21
C ASN A 195 -0.32 -7.54 -8.30
N ARG A 196 0.46 -6.87 -7.45
CA ARG A 196 1.93 -7.00 -7.42
C ARG A 196 2.36 -8.35 -6.85
N GLU A 197 1.78 -8.77 -5.72
CA GLU A 197 2.10 -10.03 -5.05
C GLU A 197 1.66 -11.25 -5.87
N LEU A 198 0.56 -11.12 -6.60
CA LEU A 198 0.07 -12.19 -7.46
C LEU A 198 0.81 -12.26 -8.80
N GLY A 199 1.98 -11.62 -8.94
CA GLY A 199 2.71 -11.36 -10.19
C GLY A 199 3.01 -12.54 -11.13
N ALA A 200 2.82 -13.80 -10.70
CA ALA A 200 2.82 -14.97 -11.60
C ALA A 200 1.52 -15.12 -12.42
N SER A 201 0.43 -14.52 -11.93
CA SER A 201 -0.89 -14.45 -12.57
C SER A 201 -1.16 -12.98 -12.86
N GLN A 202 -1.24 -12.58 -14.13
CA GLN A 202 -1.48 -11.19 -14.54
C GLN A 202 -2.94 -10.80 -14.28
N VAL A 203 -3.37 -10.85 -13.02
CA VAL A 203 -4.74 -10.66 -12.56
C VAL A 203 -4.86 -9.28 -11.94
N THR A 204 -5.74 -8.47 -12.51
CA THR A 204 -6.16 -7.18 -11.98
C THR A 204 -7.41 -7.34 -11.13
N PHE A 205 -7.34 -6.87 -9.88
CA PHE A 205 -8.49 -6.72 -8.99
C PHE A 205 -9.05 -5.30 -9.07
N THR A 206 -10.38 -5.16 -9.16
CA THR A 206 -11.07 -3.87 -9.11
C THR A 206 -12.33 -3.94 -8.26
N GLY A 207 -12.63 -2.86 -7.54
CA GLY A 207 -13.85 -2.73 -6.75
C GLY A 207 -15.04 -2.31 -7.61
N GLU A 208 -16.20 -2.91 -7.36
CA GLU A 208 -17.49 -2.53 -7.95
C GLU A 208 -18.56 -2.44 -6.85
N GLY A 209 -19.16 -1.27 -6.68
CA GLY A 209 -20.13 -1.06 -5.61
C GLY A 209 -19.48 -1.06 -4.22
N ARG A 210 -20.18 -1.55 -3.20
CA ARG A 210 -19.74 -1.51 -1.79
C ARG A 210 -19.19 -2.84 -1.28
N ASP A 211 -19.42 -3.93 -2.00
CA ASP A 211 -19.19 -5.29 -1.53
C ASP A 211 -18.61 -6.22 -2.60
N ARG A 212 -18.38 -5.78 -3.84
CA ARG A 212 -17.91 -6.66 -4.92
C ARG A 212 -16.52 -6.31 -5.40
N VAL A 213 -15.70 -7.34 -5.60
CA VAL A 213 -14.39 -7.28 -6.24
C VAL A 213 -14.46 -8.08 -7.52
N ARG A 214 -14.02 -7.51 -8.63
CA ARG A 214 -13.83 -8.21 -9.90
C ARG A 214 -12.36 -8.56 -10.08
N ALA A 215 -12.10 -9.79 -10.48
CA ALA A 215 -10.78 -10.26 -10.85
C ALA A 215 -10.78 -10.57 -12.35
N ARG A 216 -9.84 -9.98 -13.11
CA ARG A 216 -9.67 -10.23 -14.54
C ARG A 216 -8.21 -10.35 -14.88
N GLY A 217 -7.85 -11.32 -15.72
CA GLY A 217 -6.46 -11.48 -16.09
C GLY A 217 -6.16 -12.78 -16.80
N THR A 218 -4.90 -13.19 -16.70
CA THR A 218 -4.42 -14.47 -17.22
C THR A 218 -3.93 -15.35 -16.07
N LEU A 219 -4.39 -16.59 -16.05
CA LEU A 219 -4.01 -17.61 -15.07
C LEU A 219 -3.25 -18.72 -15.79
N PRO A 220 -1.96 -18.97 -15.46
CA PRO A 220 -1.22 -20.09 -16.01
C PRO A 220 -1.72 -21.41 -15.40
N VAL A 221 -2.18 -22.33 -16.24
CA VAL A 221 -2.71 -23.64 -15.85
C VAL A 221 -2.11 -24.72 -16.73
N ALA A 222 -1.37 -25.65 -16.13
CA ALA A 222 -0.71 -26.74 -16.85
C ALA A 222 0.12 -26.27 -18.07
N GLY A 223 0.76 -25.10 -17.98
CA GLY A 223 1.54 -24.50 -19.07
C GLY A 223 0.73 -23.67 -20.07
N HIS A 224 -0.59 -23.50 -19.86
CA HIS A 224 -1.48 -22.72 -20.72
C HIS A 224 -1.96 -21.46 -20.04
N ASP A 225 -1.94 -20.34 -20.77
CA ASP A 225 -2.45 -19.06 -20.31
C ASP A 225 -3.95 -18.96 -20.53
N LEU A 226 -4.73 -19.10 -19.46
CA LEU A 226 -6.18 -19.02 -19.51
C LEU A 226 -6.67 -17.64 -19.12
N ARG A 227 -7.61 -17.06 -19.89
CA ARG A 227 -8.21 -15.77 -19.51
C ARG A 227 -9.20 -15.98 -18.38
N LEU A 228 -8.88 -15.45 -17.21
CA LEU A 228 -9.70 -15.49 -16.00
C LEU A 228 -10.65 -14.29 -15.94
N ARG A 229 -11.90 -14.59 -15.61
CA ARG A 229 -12.86 -13.62 -15.05
C ARG A 229 -13.49 -14.25 -13.81
N ALA A 230 -13.49 -13.54 -12.69
CA ALA A 230 -14.17 -13.95 -11.48
C ALA A 230 -14.72 -12.73 -10.75
N GLU A 231 -15.70 -12.96 -9.89
CA GLU A 231 -16.26 -11.95 -9.00
C GLU A 231 -16.21 -12.49 -7.57
N ALA A 232 -15.93 -11.63 -6.60
CA ALA A 232 -15.97 -11.96 -5.19
C ALA A 232 -16.87 -10.97 -4.47
N ARG A 233 -17.74 -11.45 -3.59
CA ARG A 233 -18.57 -10.63 -2.72
C ARG A 233 -18.07 -10.72 -1.28
N ILE A 234 -17.71 -9.58 -0.72
CA ILE A 234 -17.20 -9.45 0.63
C ILE A 234 -18.36 -9.07 1.54
N VAL A 235 -18.63 -9.89 2.55
CA VAL A 235 -19.68 -9.64 3.52
C VAL A 235 -19.14 -9.78 4.94
N ARG A 236 -19.67 -8.98 5.87
CA ARG A 236 -19.41 -9.18 7.30
C ARG A 236 -20.10 -10.48 7.75
N ASN A 237 -19.38 -11.29 8.52
CA ASN A 237 -19.84 -12.54 9.11
C ASN A 237 -19.72 -12.48 10.64
N GLY A 238 -20.81 -12.12 11.31
CA GLY A 238 -20.83 -11.88 12.75
C GLY A 238 -19.99 -10.66 13.16
N ASP A 239 -19.58 -10.62 14.41
CA ASP A 239 -18.89 -9.44 14.97
C ASP A 239 -17.40 -9.39 14.69
N ARG A 240 -16.80 -10.50 14.25
CA ARG A 240 -15.34 -10.60 14.07
C ARG A 240 -14.93 -11.26 12.77
N GLY A 241 -15.88 -11.72 11.97
CA GLY A 241 -15.61 -12.43 10.72
C GLY A 241 -15.91 -11.59 9.48
N ILE A 242 -15.18 -11.85 8.42
CA ILE A 242 -15.47 -11.45 7.05
C ILE A 242 -15.61 -12.74 6.25
N ALA A 243 -16.63 -12.85 5.40
CA ALA A 243 -16.79 -13.96 4.47
C ALA A 243 -16.68 -13.46 3.03
N THR A 244 -15.92 -14.18 2.21
CA THR A 244 -15.68 -13.85 0.81
C THR A 244 -16.30 -14.89 -0.11
N HIS A 245 -17.41 -14.53 -0.76
CA HIS A 245 -18.15 -15.36 -1.72
C HIS A 245 -17.62 -15.16 -3.12
N ILE A 246 -16.76 -16.08 -3.57
CA ILE A 246 -16.26 -16.08 -4.94
C ILE A 246 -17.31 -16.71 -5.87
N GLY A 247 -17.55 -16.13 -7.03
CA GLY A 247 -18.56 -16.58 -7.97
C GLY A 247 -18.27 -16.05 -9.38
N GLY A 248 -19.12 -16.41 -10.34
CA GLY A 248 -18.98 -15.94 -11.71
C GLY A 248 -17.65 -16.32 -12.37
N MET A 249 -16.94 -17.31 -11.83
CA MET A 249 -15.64 -17.72 -12.34
C MET A 249 -15.79 -18.29 -13.74
N ARG A 250 -14.93 -17.83 -14.64
CA ARG A 250 -14.87 -18.21 -16.03
C ARG A 250 -13.41 -18.22 -16.47
N LEU A 251 -12.99 -19.34 -17.04
CA LEU A 251 -11.68 -19.52 -17.65
C LEU A 251 -11.89 -19.73 -19.15
N ASP A 252 -11.47 -18.77 -19.98
CA ASP A 252 -11.50 -18.91 -21.43
C ASP A 252 -10.16 -19.49 -21.91
N ILE A 253 -10.23 -20.64 -22.58
CA ILE A 253 -9.10 -21.39 -23.14
C ILE A 253 -8.94 -20.93 -24.59
N GLY A 254 -8.34 -19.76 -24.78
CA GLY A 254 -8.30 -19.07 -26.07
C GLY A 254 -9.68 -19.02 -26.73
N ASP A 255 -9.71 -19.35 -28.01
CA ASP A 255 -10.95 -19.49 -28.80
C ASP A 255 -11.47 -20.93 -28.79
N LEU A 256 -10.90 -21.82 -27.96
CA LEU A 256 -11.26 -23.23 -27.93
C LEU A 256 -12.55 -23.47 -27.14
N ALA A 257 -12.54 -23.03 -25.89
CA ALA A 257 -13.59 -23.38 -24.94
C ALA A 257 -13.64 -22.41 -23.77
N THR A 258 -14.75 -22.49 -23.05
CA THR A 258 -14.95 -21.80 -21.79
C THR A 258 -15.21 -22.83 -20.69
N TYR A 259 -14.46 -22.74 -19.61
CA TYR A 259 -14.69 -23.49 -18.39
C TYR A 259 -15.33 -22.60 -17.31
N ARG A 260 -16.41 -23.10 -16.71
CA ARG A 260 -17.09 -22.47 -15.57
C ARG A 260 -17.25 -23.50 -14.46
N PRO A 261 -16.67 -23.32 -13.27
CA PRO A 261 -16.89 -24.26 -12.19
C PRO A 261 -18.30 -24.18 -11.63
N GLY A 262 -18.77 -25.34 -11.18
CA GLY A 262 -20.04 -25.51 -10.49
C GLY A 262 -20.77 -26.77 -10.92
N ALA A 263 -21.97 -26.98 -10.38
CA ALA A 263 -22.78 -28.17 -10.58
C ALA A 263 -23.97 -27.96 -11.53
N ARG A 264 -24.24 -26.71 -11.96
CA ARG A 264 -25.35 -26.40 -12.87
C ARG A 264 -25.03 -26.90 -14.27
N THR A 265 -26.05 -27.12 -15.10
CA THR A 265 -25.89 -27.57 -16.49
C THR A 265 -25.13 -26.58 -17.40
N SER A 266 -25.07 -25.31 -17.02
CA SER A 266 -24.31 -24.26 -17.71
C SER A 266 -22.89 -24.10 -17.17
N GLU A 267 -22.55 -24.88 -16.14
CA GLU A 267 -21.24 -24.97 -15.51
C GLU A 267 -20.59 -26.27 -16.02
N GLY A 268 -19.29 -26.23 -16.26
CA GLY A 268 -18.56 -27.25 -16.98
C GLY A 268 -17.65 -26.66 -18.05
N LEU A 269 -17.07 -27.54 -18.86
CA LEU A 269 -16.23 -27.19 -20.00
C LEU A 269 -17.10 -27.21 -21.26
N HIS A 270 -17.20 -26.08 -21.94
CA HIS A 270 -18.07 -25.92 -23.11
C HIS A 270 -17.27 -25.36 -24.28
N LEU A 271 -17.49 -25.88 -25.49
CA LEU A 271 -16.86 -25.34 -26.70
C LEU A 271 -17.27 -23.89 -26.93
N SER A 272 -16.33 -23.07 -27.38
CA SER A 272 -16.61 -21.71 -27.80
C SER A 272 -17.44 -21.70 -29.09
N ARG A 273 -18.07 -20.58 -29.39
CA ARG A 273 -18.77 -20.37 -30.67
C ARG A 273 -17.83 -20.59 -31.87
N GLU A 274 -16.61 -20.05 -31.80
CA GLU A 274 -15.62 -20.16 -32.87
C GLU A 274 -15.15 -21.60 -33.05
N SER A 275 -15.01 -22.36 -31.98
CA SER A 275 -14.61 -23.77 -32.07
C SER A 275 -15.69 -24.67 -32.61
N VAL A 276 -16.96 -24.42 -32.27
CA VAL A 276 -18.07 -25.16 -32.88
C VAL A 276 -18.23 -24.79 -34.37
N ALA A 277 -18.00 -23.52 -34.73
CA ALA A 277 -18.00 -23.10 -36.13
C ALA A 277 -16.85 -23.77 -36.92
N ARG A 278 -15.64 -23.85 -36.36
CA ARG A 278 -14.52 -24.60 -36.97
C ARG A 278 -14.83 -26.10 -37.08
N LEU A 279 -15.42 -26.70 -36.04
CA LEU A 279 -15.84 -28.10 -36.05
C LEU A 279 -16.77 -28.41 -37.24
N ALA A 280 -17.68 -27.51 -37.58
CA ALA A 280 -18.59 -27.68 -38.71
C ALA A 280 -17.87 -27.77 -40.07
N HIS A 281 -16.68 -27.20 -40.19
CA HIS A 281 -15.84 -27.26 -41.40
C HIS A 281 -14.80 -28.38 -41.36
N GLU A 282 -14.62 -29.03 -40.21
CA GLU A 282 -13.63 -30.09 -40.01
C GLU A 282 -14.30 -31.46 -39.99
N THR A 283 -14.52 -32.04 -41.17
CA THR A 283 -15.17 -33.35 -41.38
C THR A 283 -14.66 -34.43 -40.44
N ARG A 284 -13.33 -34.51 -40.21
CA ARG A 284 -12.71 -35.51 -39.33
C ARG A 284 -13.19 -35.37 -37.88
N LYS A 285 -13.15 -34.15 -37.34
CA LYS A 285 -13.56 -33.87 -35.96
C LYS A 285 -15.07 -34.01 -35.80
N ALA A 286 -15.85 -33.56 -36.78
CA ALA A 286 -17.31 -33.69 -36.81
C ALA A 286 -17.74 -35.17 -36.83
N LYS A 287 -17.15 -36.00 -37.71
CA LYS A 287 -17.40 -37.45 -37.74
C LYS A 287 -17.06 -38.09 -36.41
N ALA A 288 -15.88 -37.84 -35.86
CA ALA A 288 -15.47 -38.42 -34.58
C ALA A 288 -16.41 -38.05 -33.42
N LEU A 289 -16.90 -36.81 -33.39
CA LEU A 289 -17.85 -36.35 -32.38
C LEU A 289 -19.21 -37.04 -32.50
N LEU A 290 -19.71 -37.23 -33.72
CA LEU A 290 -20.95 -37.95 -34.00
C LEU A 290 -20.84 -39.48 -33.88
N SER A 291 -19.63 -40.03 -33.97
CA SER A 291 -19.38 -41.46 -33.76
C SER A 291 -19.53 -41.89 -32.30
N VAL A 292 -19.55 -40.95 -31.35
CA VAL A 292 -19.69 -41.25 -29.92
C VAL A 292 -21.18 -41.22 -29.54
N PRO A 293 -21.82 -42.37 -29.22
CA PRO A 293 -23.27 -42.42 -28.97
C PRO A 293 -23.71 -41.55 -27.78
N ALA A 294 -22.86 -41.44 -26.75
CA ALA A 294 -23.13 -40.59 -25.60
C ALA A 294 -23.25 -39.10 -25.99
N VAL A 295 -22.43 -38.65 -26.94
CA VAL A 295 -22.46 -37.28 -27.45
C VAL A 295 -23.72 -37.06 -28.29
N VAL A 296 -24.05 -37.98 -29.19
CA VAL A 296 -25.25 -37.92 -30.04
C VAL A 296 -26.53 -37.82 -29.20
N ARG A 297 -26.64 -38.65 -28.16
CA ARG A 297 -27.78 -38.61 -27.22
C ARG A 297 -27.88 -37.26 -26.52
N ARG A 298 -26.76 -36.70 -26.04
CA ARG A 298 -26.74 -35.37 -25.40
C ARG A 298 -27.05 -34.22 -26.38
N LEU A 299 -26.62 -34.36 -27.64
CA LEU A 299 -26.99 -33.43 -28.72
C LEU A 299 -28.45 -33.57 -29.16
N GLY A 300 -29.15 -34.64 -28.75
CA GLY A 300 -30.52 -34.91 -29.14
C GLY A 300 -30.71 -35.00 -30.65
N VAL A 301 -29.71 -35.51 -31.36
CA VAL A 301 -29.78 -35.75 -32.81
C VAL A 301 -30.32 -37.18 -33.03
N PRO A 302 -31.38 -37.37 -33.84
CA PRO A 302 -31.88 -38.69 -34.18
C PRO A 302 -30.81 -39.61 -34.79
N ASP A 303 -30.76 -40.88 -34.37
CA ASP A 303 -29.78 -41.86 -34.86
C ASP A 303 -29.87 -42.09 -36.38
N SER A 304 -31.03 -41.88 -37.00
CA SER A 304 -31.19 -41.91 -38.45
C SER A 304 -30.39 -40.81 -39.15
N LEU A 305 -30.49 -39.58 -38.65
CA LEU A 305 -29.76 -38.43 -39.19
C LEU A 305 -28.25 -38.56 -38.95
N VAL A 306 -27.85 -39.13 -37.81
CA VAL A 306 -26.42 -39.40 -37.55
C VAL A 306 -25.88 -40.45 -38.52
N ARG A 307 -26.59 -41.56 -38.74
CA ARG A 307 -26.16 -42.60 -39.69
C ARG A 307 -26.03 -42.05 -41.11
N GLU A 308 -26.99 -41.23 -41.56
CA GLU A 308 -26.93 -40.58 -42.87
C GLU A 308 -25.76 -39.61 -42.97
N ALA A 309 -25.53 -38.79 -41.95
CA ALA A 309 -24.40 -37.85 -41.87
C ALA A 309 -23.04 -38.57 -41.82
N LEU A 310 -22.91 -39.70 -41.11
CA LEU A 310 -21.66 -40.45 -41.06
C LEU A 310 -21.33 -41.13 -42.40
N ALA A 311 -22.35 -41.48 -43.19
CA ALA A 311 -22.19 -42.10 -44.50
C ALA A 311 -21.96 -41.09 -45.64
N ASN A 312 -22.43 -39.84 -45.51
CA ASN A 312 -22.36 -38.82 -46.56
C ASN A 312 -21.87 -37.46 -46.04
N GLU A 313 -20.80 -36.93 -46.64
CA GLU A 313 -20.16 -35.68 -46.21
C GLU A 313 -20.99 -34.42 -46.42
N SER A 314 -21.85 -34.37 -47.46
CA SER A 314 -22.75 -33.22 -47.64
C SER A 314 -23.79 -33.20 -46.52
N LYS A 315 -24.37 -34.36 -46.21
CA LYS A 315 -25.33 -34.53 -45.11
C LYS A 315 -24.72 -34.25 -43.74
N LEU A 316 -23.44 -34.61 -43.55
CA LEU A 316 -22.70 -34.21 -42.36
C LEU A 316 -22.63 -32.69 -42.24
N THR A 317 -22.18 -32.02 -43.30
CA THR A 317 -22.00 -30.57 -43.34
C THR A 317 -23.31 -29.84 -43.08
N ASP A 318 -24.40 -30.32 -43.70
CA ASP A 318 -25.75 -29.79 -43.48
C ASP A 318 -26.16 -29.92 -42.00
N LEU A 319 -25.95 -31.11 -41.41
CA LEU A 319 -26.31 -31.37 -40.02
C LEU A 319 -25.51 -30.49 -39.04
N VAL A 320 -24.18 -30.49 -39.16
CA VAL A 320 -23.30 -29.75 -38.24
C VAL A 320 -23.34 -28.24 -38.44
N GLY A 321 -23.70 -27.78 -39.65
CA GLY A 321 -23.90 -26.38 -39.99
C GLY A 321 -25.22 -25.79 -39.47
N THR A 322 -26.18 -26.61 -39.03
CA THR A 322 -27.47 -26.08 -38.56
C THR A 322 -27.32 -25.23 -37.29
N PRO A 323 -28.03 -24.09 -37.16
CA PRO A 323 -27.99 -23.26 -35.94
C PRO A 323 -28.37 -24.03 -34.66
N ARG A 324 -29.26 -25.02 -34.79
CA ARG A 324 -29.65 -25.91 -33.70
C ARG A 324 -28.50 -26.81 -33.25
N PHE A 325 -27.78 -27.42 -34.18
CA PHE A 325 -26.60 -28.22 -33.86
C PHE A 325 -25.53 -27.36 -33.19
N LEU A 326 -25.21 -26.20 -33.78
CA LEU A 326 -24.20 -25.28 -33.22
C LEU A 326 -24.56 -24.88 -31.78
N HIS A 327 -25.83 -24.53 -31.52
CA HIS A 327 -26.30 -24.18 -30.18
C HIS A 327 -26.20 -25.34 -29.19
N ARG A 328 -26.57 -26.56 -29.60
CA ARG A 328 -26.51 -27.75 -28.73
C ARG A 328 -25.08 -28.20 -28.47
N ALA A 329 -24.20 -28.13 -29.45
CA ALA A 329 -22.78 -28.43 -29.29
C ALA A 329 -22.10 -27.51 -28.28
N MET A 330 -22.43 -26.21 -28.27
CA MET A 330 -21.94 -25.28 -27.24
C MET A 330 -22.48 -25.57 -25.83
N ARG A 331 -23.57 -26.33 -25.68
CA ARG A 331 -24.16 -26.69 -24.38
C ARG A 331 -23.67 -28.03 -23.86
N LEU A 332 -22.91 -28.79 -24.66
CA LEU A 332 -22.29 -30.03 -24.19
C LEU A 332 -21.26 -29.71 -23.11
N ASN A 333 -21.40 -30.34 -21.95
CA ASN A 333 -20.35 -30.35 -20.93
C ASN A 333 -19.33 -31.45 -21.30
N LEU A 334 -18.11 -31.02 -21.61
CA LEU A 334 -17.01 -31.86 -22.04
C LEU A 334 -16.27 -32.54 -20.88
N ILE A 335 -16.48 -32.12 -19.62
CA ILE A 335 -15.79 -32.69 -18.45
C ILE A 335 -16.20 -34.14 -18.25
N ASP A 336 -17.50 -34.43 -18.27
CA ASP A 336 -17.98 -35.80 -18.13
C ASP A 336 -17.47 -36.69 -19.28
N LEU A 337 -17.39 -36.10 -20.50
CA LEU A 337 -16.89 -36.80 -21.69
C LEU A 337 -15.38 -37.05 -21.62
N ALA A 338 -14.63 -36.26 -20.84
CA ALA A 338 -13.19 -36.44 -20.65
C ALA A 338 -12.87 -37.76 -19.96
N LEU A 339 -13.72 -38.15 -19.00
CA LEU A 339 -13.53 -39.37 -18.21
C LEU A 339 -13.74 -40.62 -19.08
N ASP A 340 -14.80 -40.62 -19.88
CA ASP A 340 -15.18 -41.78 -20.69
C ASP A 340 -14.43 -41.85 -22.04
N HIS A 341 -14.06 -40.69 -22.60
CA HIS A 341 -13.54 -40.56 -23.96
C HIS A 341 -12.40 -39.52 -24.08
N PRO A 342 -11.25 -39.72 -23.42
CA PRO A 342 -10.15 -38.74 -23.43
C PRO A 342 -9.58 -38.48 -24.83
N GLN A 343 -9.59 -39.48 -25.71
CA GLN A 343 -9.12 -39.36 -27.10
C GLN A 343 -9.95 -38.37 -27.92
N LEU A 344 -11.25 -38.26 -27.64
CA LEU A 344 -12.13 -37.31 -28.32
C LEU A 344 -11.71 -35.87 -28.01
N LEU A 345 -11.33 -35.59 -26.76
CA LEU A 345 -10.91 -34.24 -26.37
C LEU A 345 -9.56 -33.85 -26.96
N ALA A 346 -8.61 -34.79 -27.01
CA ALA A 346 -7.34 -34.57 -27.72
C ALA A 346 -7.58 -34.23 -29.20
N LEU A 347 -8.51 -34.94 -29.87
CA LEU A 347 -8.88 -34.66 -31.25
C LEU A 347 -9.56 -33.29 -31.42
N LEU A 348 -10.30 -32.83 -30.40
CA LEU A 348 -10.88 -31.48 -30.37
C LEU A 348 -9.85 -30.38 -30.04
N GLY A 349 -8.60 -30.74 -29.70
CA GLY A 349 -7.50 -29.81 -29.43
C GLY A 349 -7.29 -29.50 -27.95
N PHE A 350 -7.85 -30.29 -27.04
CA PHE A 350 -7.60 -30.14 -25.60
C PHE A 350 -6.38 -30.94 -25.15
N ASP A 351 -5.51 -30.29 -24.37
CA ASP A 351 -4.39 -30.93 -23.70
C ASP A 351 -4.89 -31.76 -22.49
N PRO A 352 -4.55 -33.06 -22.38
CA PRO A 352 -4.89 -33.88 -21.21
C PRO A 352 -4.43 -33.29 -19.87
N ALA A 353 -3.26 -32.64 -19.83
CA ALA A 353 -2.74 -32.03 -18.60
C ALA A 353 -3.61 -30.86 -18.13
N LEU A 354 -4.13 -30.06 -19.07
CA LEU A 354 -5.07 -28.98 -18.79
C LEU A 354 -6.38 -29.53 -18.22
N LEU A 355 -6.92 -30.59 -18.83
CA LEU A 355 -8.20 -31.19 -18.41
C LEU A 355 -8.14 -31.79 -17.00
N ASP A 356 -7.00 -32.35 -16.58
CA ASP A 356 -6.80 -32.82 -15.20
C ASP A 356 -6.58 -31.65 -14.20
N ALA A 357 -5.98 -30.55 -14.67
CA ALA A 357 -5.74 -29.37 -13.83
C ALA A 357 -7.02 -28.55 -13.54
N LEU A 358 -7.92 -28.40 -14.52
CA LEU A 358 -9.11 -27.55 -14.39
C LEU A 358 -10.01 -27.90 -13.17
N PRO A 359 -10.38 -29.17 -12.92
CA PRO A 359 -11.17 -29.52 -11.74
C PRO A 359 -10.43 -29.31 -10.42
N ARG A 360 -9.10 -29.45 -10.41
CA ARG A 360 -8.29 -29.29 -9.18
C ARG A 360 -8.23 -27.83 -8.72
N LEU A 361 -8.18 -26.90 -9.67
CA LEU A 361 -8.19 -25.46 -9.38
C LEU A 361 -9.49 -24.99 -8.72
N THR A 362 -10.58 -25.71 -8.95
CA THR A 362 -11.92 -25.29 -8.54
C THR A 362 -12.48 -26.13 -7.41
N ARG A 363 -11.85 -27.25 -7.04
CA ARG A 363 -12.18 -28.00 -5.80
C ARG A 363 -12.28 -27.12 -4.56
N PRO A 364 -11.37 -26.17 -4.26
CA PRO A 364 -11.52 -25.28 -3.11
C PRO A 364 -12.77 -24.40 -3.20
N VAL A 365 -13.16 -24.03 -4.42
CA VAL A 365 -14.34 -23.20 -4.71
C VAL A 365 -15.65 -24.01 -4.60
N LEU A 366 -15.58 -25.33 -4.73
CA LEU A 366 -16.73 -26.24 -4.74
C LEU A 366 -16.95 -26.98 -3.40
N THR A 367 -15.91 -27.17 -2.60
CA THR A 367 -15.95 -28.01 -1.38
C THR A 367 -16.20 -27.18 -0.12
N ASP A 368 -15.59 -26.01 -0.04
CA ASP A 368 -15.96 -24.98 0.93
C ASP A 368 -16.95 -24.07 0.21
N GLN A 369 -18.13 -23.83 0.78
CA GLN A 369 -19.02 -22.78 0.31
C GLN A 369 -18.30 -21.43 0.47
N LEU A 370 -17.44 -21.12 -0.49
CA LEU A 370 -16.93 -19.82 -0.90
C LEU A 370 -16.99 -18.78 0.22
N SER A 371 -16.28 -19.06 1.30
CA SER A 371 -16.10 -18.14 2.39
C SER A 371 -14.72 -18.40 2.91
N LEU A 372 -13.74 -17.87 2.17
CA LEU A 372 -12.44 -17.55 2.77
C LEU A 372 -12.76 -16.55 3.89
N GLY A 373 -12.90 -17.14 5.08
CA GLY A 373 -13.43 -16.48 6.26
C GLY A 373 -12.27 -15.99 7.10
N PHE A 374 -11.95 -14.70 7.04
CA PHE A 374 -10.99 -14.15 7.99
C PHE A 374 -11.74 -13.80 9.28
N ARG A 375 -11.24 -14.28 10.42
CA ARG A 375 -11.76 -13.91 11.74
C ARG A 375 -10.66 -13.23 12.53
N LEU A 376 -10.97 -12.07 13.09
CA LEU A 376 -10.08 -11.39 14.02
C LEU A 376 -9.79 -12.29 15.21
N PRO A 377 -8.51 -12.38 15.65
CA PRO A 377 -8.17 -13.14 16.84
C PRO A 377 -8.90 -12.56 18.07
N GLU A 378 -9.20 -13.43 19.03
CA GLU A 378 -9.76 -13.00 20.30
C GLU A 378 -8.68 -12.28 21.11
N PRO A 379 -8.91 -11.03 21.55
CA PRO A 379 -7.94 -10.37 22.41
C PRO A 379 -7.92 -11.07 23.79
N PRO A 380 -6.77 -11.09 24.48
CA PRO A 380 -6.65 -11.70 25.80
C PRO A 380 -7.54 -11.01 26.85
N SER A 381 -7.84 -9.74 26.66
CA SER A 381 -8.78 -8.95 27.47
C SER A 381 -9.53 -7.95 26.59
N GLY A 382 -10.71 -7.55 27.04
CA GLY A 382 -11.59 -6.64 26.29
C GLY A 382 -12.30 -7.31 25.12
N ARG A 383 -12.75 -6.50 24.16
CA ARG A 383 -13.39 -6.97 22.93
C ARG A 383 -12.90 -6.18 21.74
N VAL A 384 -12.75 -6.84 20.60
CA VAL A 384 -12.55 -6.22 19.28
C VAL A 384 -13.65 -6.70 18.36
N THR A 385 -14.27 -5.77 17.62
CA THR A 385 -15.38 -6.04 16.70
C THR A 385 -15.20 -5.32 15.38
N LEU A 386 -15.75 -5.90 14.32
CA LEU A 386 -15.89 -5.31 13.00
C LEU A 386 -17.03 -4.31 13.01
N ARG A 387 -16.72 -3.05 12.71
CA ARG A 387 -17.71 -2.00 12.57
C ARG A 387 -18.27 -1.96 11.15
N ASP A 388 -17.41 -2.06 10.14
CA ASP A 388 -17.77 -1.91 8.73
C ASP A 388 -16.80 -2.67 7.82
N VAL A 389 -17.30 -3.13 6.68
CA VAL A 389 -16.50 -3.78 5.62
C VAL A 389 -16.98 -3.22 4.29
N ARG A 390 -16.08 -2.57 3.56
CA ARG A 390 -16.40 -1.96 2.27
C ARG A 390 -15.34 -2.28 1.23
N VAL A 391 -15.81 -2.52 0.03
CA VAL A 391 -14.98 -2.48 -1.16
C VAL A 391 -14.98 -1.05 -1.68
N GLU A 392 -13.79 -0.48 -1.82
CA GLU A 392 -13.50 0.82 -2.40
C GLU A 392 -12.79 0.63 -3.75
N LYS A 393 -12.43 1.72 -4.44
CA LYS A 393 -11.79 1.63 -5.77
C LYS A 393 -10.37 1.10 -5.70
N ASP A 394 -9.68 1.42 -4.62
CA ASP A 394 -8.28 1.17 -4.31
C ASP A 394 -8.06 -0.12 -3.51
N GLY A 395 -9.09 -0.66 -2.86
CA GLY A 395 -8.96 -1.88 -2.08
C GLY A 395 -10.20 -2.26 -1.27
N ILE A 396 -10.01 -3.20 -0.35
CA ILE A 396 -11.02 -3.58 0.64
C ILE A 396 -10.64 -2.89 1.95
N ARG A 397 -11.55 -2.06 2.47
CA ARG A 397 -11.40 -1.36 3.75
C ARG A 397 -12.27 -1.99 4.82
N VAL A 398 -11.64 -2.30 5.95
CA VAL A 398 -12.29 -2.91 7.11
C VAL A 398 -12.10 -2.00 8.30
N ARG A 399 -13.19 -1.62 8.96
CA ARG A 399 -13.18 -0.82 10.18
C ARG A 399 -13.41 -1.67 11.41
N LEU A 400 -12.63 -1.41 12.44
CA LEU A 400 -12.57 -2.14 13.68
C LEU A 400 -12.80 -1.19 14.85
N GLU A 401 -13.43 -1.71 15.89
CA GLU A 401 -13.58 -1.03 17.16
C GLU A 401 -13.24 -1.98 18.30
N GLY A 402 -12.42 -1.52 19.24
CA GLY A 402 -12.03 -2.25 20.42
C GLY A 402 -12.36 -1.49 21.70
N ALA A 403 -12.66 -2.22 22.76
CA ALA A 403 -12.98 -1.66 24.06
C ALA A 403 -12.37 -2.48 25.21
N GLY A 404 -11.76 -1.78 26.16
CA GLY A 404 -11.19 -2.37 27.39
C GLY A 404 -10.08 -3.38 27.14
N LEU A 405 -9.19 -3.09 26.19
CA LEU A 405 -8.08 -3.98 25.83
C LEU A 405 -6.90 -3.73 26.77
N GLU A 406 -6.23 -4.79 27.21
CA GLU A 406 -4.97 -4.67 27.96
C GLU A 406 -3.82 -5.27 27.14
N VAL A 407 -2.69 -4.59 27.12
CA VAL A 407 -1.51 -4.98 26.33
C VAL A 407 -0.29 -5.07 27.23
N GLY A 408 0.55 -6.10 27.06
CA GLY A 408 1.91 -6.13 27.62
C GLY A 408 2.11 -6.86 28.94
N ARG A 409 1.09 -7.53 29.52
CA ARG A 409 1.28 -8.39 30.70
C ARG A 409 2.13 -9.62 30.42
#